data_AF-A0A4Y2SHA8-F1
#
_entry.id   AF-A0A4Y2SHA8-F1
#
_cell.length_a   1.000
_cell.length_b   1.000
_cell.length_c   1.000
_cell.angle_alpha   90.00
_cell.angle_beta   90.00
_cell.angle_gamma   90.00
#
_symmetry.space_group_name_H-M   'P 1'
#
loop_
_entity.id
_entity.type
_entity.pdbx_description
1 polymer ?
#
loop_
_entity_poly.entity_id
_entity_poly.type
_entity_poly.pdbx_seq_one_letter_code
_entity_poly.pdbx_strand_id
1 'polypeptide(L)'
;MIFVNSDGEPPFERNIRLYPLNPENPHQPFINIKTLSPNLDPMAYPIFFPYGEPGWQPNWRCESYQGAQVNQSRVNVTMLQYKSALTAVIDDFNPVINAGKLTQQ
;
A
#
# COMPACT_ATOMS: atom_id res chain seq x y z
N MET A 1 7.25 5.62 11.67
CA MET A 1 6.69 5.74 10.30
C MET A 1 7.79 6.28 9.39
N ILE A 2 7.94 5.79 8.15
CA ILE A 2 9.08 6.15 7.27
C ILE A 2 9.00 7.62 6.80
N PHE A 3 7.78 8.16 6.68
CA PHE A 3 7.56 9.57 6.37
C PHE A 3 6.94 10.23 7.60
N VAL A 4 7.56 11.32 8.06
CA VAL A 4 7.09 12.15 9.18
C VAL A 4 7.25 13.61 8.78
N ASN A 5 6.23 14.42 9.06
CA ASN A 5 6.29 15.87 8.95
C ASN A 5 7.11 16.46 10.11
N SER A 6 7.33 17.77 10.06
CA SER A 6 7.96 18.53 11.15
C SER A 6 7.31 18.28 12.51
N ASP A 7 6.01 18.02 12.52
CA ASP A 7 5.20 17.82 13.73
C ASP A 7 5.16 16.35 14.19
N GLY A 8 5.92 15.46 13.52
CA GLY A 8 5.93 14.02 13.78
C GLY A 8 4.73 13.27 13.21
N GLU A 9 3.71 13.98 12.72
CA GLU A 9 2.58 13.37 12.02
C GLU A 9 2.98 12.82 10.65
N PRO A 10 2.39 11.71 10.20
CA PRO A 10 2.65 11.23 8.86
C PRO A 10 2.12 12.19 7.79
N PRO A 11 2.89 12.49 6.73
CA PRO A 11 2.40 13.33 5.65
C PRO A 11 1.18 12.69 4.96
N PHE A 12 0.19 13.54 4.72
CA PHE A 12 -0.96 13.18 3.89
C PHE A 12 -0.52 12.93 2.44
N GLU A 13 0.22 13.87 1.86
CA GLU A 13 0.78 13.70 0.53
C GLU A 13 2.07 12.87 0.57
N ARG A 14 2.03 11.71 -0.08
CA ARG A 14 3.18 10.81 -0.21
C ARG A 14 3.49 10.60 -1.67
N ASN A 15 3.64 11.67 -2.44
CA ASN A 15 3.92 11.52 -3.87
C ASN A 15 5.35 11.00 -4.07
N ILE A 16 5.52 9.98 -4.90
CA ILE A 16 6.83 9.42 -5.27
C ILE A 16 7.19 9.91 -6.67
N ARG A 17 8.39 10.46 -6.83
CA ARG A 17 8.92 10.86 -8.13
C ARG A 17 9.96 9.85 -8.61
N LEU A 18 9.72 9.28 -9.78
CA LEU A 18 10.60 8.30 -10.41
C LEU A 18 11.36 8.95 -11.55
N TYR A 19 12.68 8.74 -11.59
CA TYR A 19 13.55 9.20 -12.66
C TYR A 19 14.06 7.96 -13.43
N PRO A 20 13.35 7.53 -14.49
CA PRO A 20 13.82 6.42 -15.31
C PRO A 20 15.13 6.79 -16.01
N LEU A 21 16.03 5.81 -16.16
CA LEU A 21 17.30 5.99 -16.86
C LEU A 21 17.10 6.42 -18.33
N ASN A 22 16.04 5.90 -18.97
CA ASN A 22 15.65 6.22 -20.34
C ASN A 22 14.21 6.76 -20.34
N PRO A 23 13.99 8.07 -20.13
CA PRO A 23 12.64 8.63 -20.13
C PRO A 23 12.03 8.61 -21.53
N GLU A 24 10.75 8.24 -21.65
CA GLU A 24 10.02 8.28 -22.93
C GLU A 24 9.95 9.70 -23.51
N ASN A 25 9.78 10.70 -22.64
CA ASN A 25 9.79 12.11 -22.98
C ASN A 25 10.98 12.80 -22.31
N PRO A 26 12.02 13.22 -23.06
CA PRO A 26 13.16 13.94 -22.51
C PRO A 26 12.80 15.27 -21.80
N HIS A 27 11.68 15.91 -22.18
CA HIS A 27 11.20 17.14 -21.53
C HIS A 27 10.41 16.88 -20.24
N GLN A 28 10.00 15.63 -20.00
CA GLN A 28 9.39 15.18 -18.75
C GLN A 28 10.17 13.97 -18.24
N PRO A 29 11.37 14.19 -17.65
CA PRO A 29 12.31 13.12 -17.31
C PRO A 29 11.87 12.30 -16.10
N PHE A 30 10.66 12.50 -15.60
CA PHE A 30 10.17 11.84 -14.40
C PHE A 30 8.70 11.45 -14.50
N ILE A 31 8.36 10.36 -13.80
CA ILE A 31 7.00 9.90 -13.58
C ILE A 31 6.61 10.29 -12.16
N ASN A 32 5.44 10.91 -12.00
CA ASN A 32 4.93 11.29 -10.70
C ASN A 32 3.83 10.32 -10.25
N ILE A 33 4.14 9.49 -9.26
CA ILE A 33 3.17 8.61 -8.61
C ILE A 33 2.48 9.39 -7.52
N LYS A 34 1.20 9.70 -7.74
CA LYS A 34 0.38 10.45 -6.80
C LYS A 34 -0.07 9.58 -5.63
N THR A 35 -0.49 10.24 -4.56
CA THR A 35 -0.98 9.59 -3.33
C THR A 35 -2.16 8.63 -3.54
N LEU A 36 -2.99 8.86 -4.56
CA LEU A 36 -4.15 8.00 -4.90
C LEU A 36 -3.82 6.93 -5.96
N SER A 37 -2.55 6.82 -6.37
CA SER A 37 -2.13 5.82 -7.35
C SER A 37 -2.10 4.44 -6.70
N PRO A 38 -2.62 3.39 -7.38
CA PRO A 38 -2.50 2.01 -6.89
C PRO A 38 -1.04 1.57 -6.74
N ASN A 39 -0.11 2.20 -7.45
CA ASN A 39 1.31 1.84 -7.38
C ASN A 39 2.04 2.47 -6.18
N LEU A 40 1.38 3.37 -5.43
CA LEU A 40 2.05 4.08 -4.35
C LEU A 40 2.41 3.16 -3.18
N ASP A 41 1.42 2.48 -2.62
CA ASP A 41 1.61 1.63 -1.44
C ASP A 41 2.59 0.47 -1.71
N PRO A 42 2.54 -0.24 -2.86
CA PRO A 42 3.53 -1.26 -3.22
C PRO A 42 4.96 -0.74 -3.27
N MET A 43 5.15 0.47 -3.78
CA MET A 43 6.48 1.07 -3.87
C MET A 43 7.00 1.62 -2.54
N ALA A 44 6.10 2.08 -1.67
CA ALA A 44 6.46 2.58 -0.34
C ALA A 44 6.64 1.45 0.70
N TYR A 45 5.90 0.35 0.55
CA TYR A 45 5.85 -0.75 1.51
C TYR A 45 5.98 -2.13 0.85
N PRO A 46 7.07 -2.41 0.13
CA PRO A 46 7.21 -3.64 -0.68
C PRO A 46 7.04 -4.94 0.12
N ILE A 47 7.27 -4.92 1.43
CA ILE A 47 7.05 -6.08 2.32
C ILE A 47 5.58 -6.51 2.35
N PHE A 48 4.63 -5.56 2.26
CA PHE A 48 3.20 -5.87 2.19
C PHE A 48 2.73 -6.24 0.78
N PHE A 49 3.59 -6.06 -0.23
CA PHE A 49 3.26 -6.25 -1.64
C PHE A 49 4.32 -7.09 -2.35
N PRO A 50 4.56 -8.34 -1.89
CA PRO A 50 5.69 -9.14 -2.35
C PRO A 50 5.62 -9.51 -3.84
N TYR A 51 4.44 -9.42 -4.45
CA TYR A 51 4.21 -9.76 -5.86
C TYR A 51 3.98 -8.52 -6.73
N GLY A 52 4.08 -7.31 -6.16
CA GLY A 52 3.81 -6.07 -6.88
C GLY A 52 2.33 -5.87 -7.20
N GLU A 53 1.45 -6.51 -6.44
CA GLU A 53 0.01 -6.33 -6.54
C GLU A 53 -0.38 -4.87 -6.24
N PRO A 54 -1.46 -4.34 -6.85
CA PRO A 54 -1.84 -2.95 -6.67
C PRO A 54 -2.29 -2.67 -5.23
N GLY A 55 -1.90 -1.51 -4.73
CA GLY A 55 -2.36 -0.94 -3.47
C GLY A 55 -3.78 -0.39 -3.54
N TRP A 56 -4.15 0.39 -2.53
CA TRP A 56 -5.46 1.04 -2.50
C TRP A 56 -5.66 2.00 -3.68
N GLN A 57 -6.86 2.01 -4.25
CA GLN A 57 -7.27 2.94 -5.29
C GLN A 57 -8.73 3.39 -5.09
N PRO A 58 -9.12 4.57 -5.63
CA PRO A 58 -10.50 5.00 -5.64
C PRO A 58 -11.42 3.93 -6.27
N ASN A 59 -12.62 3.77 -5.70
CA ASN A 59 -13.62 2.78 -6.13
C ASN A 59 -13.16 1.32 -6.03
N TRP A 60 -12.14 1.02 -5.22
CA TRP A 60 -11.72 -0.36 -4.97
C TRP A 60 -12.90 -1.20 -4.44
N ARG A 61 -12.99 -2.42 -4.96
CA ARG A 61 -13.94 -3.44 -4.53
C ARG A 61 -13.20 -4.45 -3.68
N CYS A 62 -13.54 -4.54 -2.41
CA CYS A 62 -13.08 -5.64 -1.58
C CYS A 62 -14.01 -6.83 -1.84
N GLU A 63 -13.46 -7.88 -2.45
CA GLU A 63 -14.15 -9.15 -2.63
C GLU A 63 -14.36 -9.82 -1.27
N SER A 64 -15.49 -10.52 -1.13
CA SER A 64 -15.76 -11.30 0.09
C SER A 64 -14.79 -12.48 0.16
N TYR A 65 -14.15 -12.68 1.30
CA TYR A 65 -13.35 -13.87 1.58
C TYR A 65 -14.24 -15.04 2.08
N GLN A 66 -13.74 -16.27 1.95
CA GLN A 66 -14.42 -17.46 2.46
C GLN A 66 -14.56 -17.37 4.00
N GLY A 67 -15.80 -17.35 4.49
CA GLY A 67 -16.10 -17.22 5.93
C GLY A 67 -16.67 -15.85 6.33
N ALA A 68 -16.75 -14.88 5.42
CA ALA A 68 -17.48 -13.65 5.67
C ALA A 68 -18.98 -13.95 5.87
N GLN A 69 -19.56 -13.54 7.00
CA GLN A 69 -20.99 -13.72 7.30
C GLN A 69 -21.92 -12.99 6.33
N VAL A 70 -21.38 -12.03 5.56
CA VAL A 70 -22.13 -11.23 4.60
C VAL A 70 -21.42 -11.31 3.24
N ASN A 71 -22.08 -11.92 2.25
CA ASN A 71 -21.66 -12.02 0.84
C ASN A 71 -21.76 -10.67 0.09
N GLN A 72 -21.36 -9.57 0.72
CA GLN A 72 -21.43 -8.25 0.10
C GLN A 72 -20.02 -7.78 -0.21
N SER A 73 -19.68 -7.77 -1.51
CA SER A 73 -18.55 -7.00 -2.02
C SER A 73 -18.70 -5.56 -1.53
N ARG A 74 -17.70 -5.08 -0.79
CA ARG A 74 -17.70 -3.69 -0.33
C ARG A 74 -17.11 -2.81 -1.43
N VAL A 75 -17.96 -1.94 -1.96
CA VAL A 75 -17.58 -0.80 -2.79
C VAL A 75 -17.24 0.40 -1.90
N ASN A 76 -16.29 1.23 -2.33
CA ASN A 76 -15.87 2.48 -1.66
C ASN A 76 -15.14 2.27 -0.32
N VAL A 77 -14.27 1.26 -0.25
CA VAL A 77 -13.37 1.09 0.92
C VAL A 77 -12.49 2.32 1.05
N THR A 78 -12.44 2.92 2.25
CA THR A 78 -11.57 4.07 2.50
C THR A 78 -10.11 3.62 2.63
N MET A 79 -9.16 4.53 2.37
CA MET A 79 -7.73 4.22 2.52
C MET A 79 -7.40 3.76 3.95
N LEU A 80 -8.05 4.33 4.96
CA LEU A 80 -7.88 3.93 6.36
C LEU A 80 -8.36 2.50 6.60
N GLN A 81 -9.56 2.14 6.13
CA GLN A 81 -10.08 0.78 6.26
C GLN A 81 -9.17 -0.25 5.59
N TYR A 82 -8.67 0.07 4.40
CA TYR A 82 -7.72 -0.79 3.68
C TYR A 82 -6.40 -0.98 4.44
N LYS A 83 -5.79 0.09 4.95
CA LYS A 83 -4.52 0.01 5.69
C LYS A 83 -4.66 -0.72 7.03
N SER A 84 -5.79 -0.55 7.71
CA SER A 84 -6.10 -1.34 8.91
C SER A 84 -6.24 -2.83 8.57
N ALA A 85 -6.84 -3.18 7.43
CA ALA A 85 -6.96 -4.58 7.00
C ALA A 85 -5.61 -5.22 6.66
N LEU A 86 -4.68 -4.49 6.00
CA LEU A 86 -3.33 -4.98 5.69
C LEU A 86 -2.49 -5.37 6.91
N THR A 87 -2.77 -4.74 8.06
CA THR A 87 -2.04 -4.96 9.31
C THR A 87 -2.81 -5.81 10.31
N ALA A 88 -4.04 -6.21 9.98
CA ALA A 88 -4.84 -7.09 10.80
C ALA A 88 -4.22 -8.49 10.84
N VAL A 89 -4.37 -9.16 11.98
CA VAL A 89 -4.03 -10.57 12.12
C VAL A 89 -5.11 -11.36 11.38
N ILE A 90 -4.75 -11.94 10.25
CA ILE A 90 -5.58 -12.85 9.44
C ILE A 90 -4.91 -14.22 9.41
N ASP A 91 -5.68 -15.28 9.17
CA ASP A 91 -5.21 -16.67 9.15
C ASP A 91 -4.31 -16.99 7.93
N ASP A 92 -4.07 -15.98 7.07
CA ASP A 92 -3.15 -16.03 5.92
C ASP A 92 -1.74 -15.54 6.29
N PHE A 93 -0.77 -15.90 5.44
CA PHE A 93 0.63 -15.49 5.62
C PHE A 93 0.79 -13.97 5.55
N ASN A 94 1.03 -13.32 6.69
CA ASN A 94 1.45 -11.92 6.77
C ASN A 94 2.95 -11.86 7.10
N PRO A 95 3.81 -11.35 6.19
CA PRO A 95 5.25 -11.35 6.38
C PRO A 95 5.70 -10.53 7.60
N VAL A 96 4.97 -9.50 8.02
CA VAL A 96 5.30 -8.71 9.21
C VAL A 96 4.98 -9.48 10.50
N ILE A 97 3.87 -10.21 10.53
CA ILE A 97 3.45 -11.01 11.70
C ILE A 97 4.33 -12.27 11.82
N ASN A 98 4.63 -12.91 10.69
CA ASN A 98 5.42 -14.14 10.65
C ASN A 98 6.94 -13.90 10.76
N ALA A 99 7.41 -12.65 10.63
CA ALA A 99 8.82 -12.28 10.81
C ALA A 99 9.31 -12.33 12.28
N GLY A 100 8.46 -12.73 13.25
CA GLY A 100 8.71 -12.70 14.70
C GLY A 100 9.95 -13.43 15.25
N LYS A 101 10.83 -13.97 14.40
CA LYS A 101 12.10 -14.60 14.79
C LYS A 101 13.36 -13.89 14.28
N LEU A 102 13.26 -12.74 13.62
CA LEU A 102 14.43 -12.03 13.07
C LEU A 102 15.28 -11.25 14.11
N THR A 103 14.86 -11.22 15.38
CA THR A 103 15.55 -10.43 16.43
C THR A 103 15.95 -11.21 17.68
N GLN A 104 15.92 -12.56 17.65
CA GLN A 104 16.55 -13.36 18.70
C GLN A 104 18.01 -13.62 18.33
N GLN A 105 18.90 -12.77 18.85
CA GLN A 105 20.30 -13.12 19.12
C GLN A 105 20.47 -13.45 20.59
#